data_AF-A0A8X6M2D7-F1
#
_entry.id   AF-A0A8X6M2D7-F1
#
_cell.length_a   1.000
_cell.length_b   1.000
_cell.length_c   1.000
_cell.angle_alpha   90.00
_cell.angle_beta   90.00
_cell.angle_gamma   90.00
#
_symmetry.space_group_name_H-M   'P 1'
#
loop_
_entity.id
_entity.type
_entity.pdbx_description
1 polymer ?
#
loop_
_entity_poly.entity_id
_entity_poly.type
_entity_poly.pdbx_seq_one_letter_code
_entity_poly.pdbx_strand_id
1 'polypeptide(L)'
;MGALVAARLYKYLSELFRDVCSAIHLWSNSGIVLYWIPQGRQLIRKINRCLACKETLVKLEGITWKFIVELAPWWGGFYERLMRSFKEPLRKIIGRCHLKFEETMTILAEIENVLNHQPLTSDEKSDPEPLTPANFLLVGHKNDYSFNFSELLNNSITRESLLKRKYY
;
A
#
# COMPACT_ATOMS: atom_id res chain seq x y z
N MET A 1 -0.97 -8.76 14.57
CA MET A 1 -0.10 -9.04 13.40
C MET A 1 0.28 -7.76 12.62
N GLY A 2 -0.67 -6.88 12.28
CA GLY A 2 -0.39 -5.66 11.48
C GLY A 2 0.65 -4.69 12.05
N ALA A 3 0.69 -4.49 13.37
CA ALA A 3 1.67 -3.62 14.02
C ALA A 3 3.13 -4.06 13.79
N LEU A 4 3.38 -5.37 13.81
CA LEU A 4 4.72 -5.93 13.59
C LEU A 4 5.14 -5.78 12.12
N VAL A 5 4.22 -5.98 11.18
CA VAL A 5 4.46 -5.76 9.75
C VAL A 5 4.79 -4.29 9.49
N ALA A 6 4.03 -3.37 10.08
CA ALA A 6 4.31 -1.93 9.95
C ALA A 6 5.68 -1.54 10.54
N ALA A 7 6.11 -2.14 11.65
CA ALA A 7 7.44 -1.90 12.21
C ALA A 7 8.56 -2.47 11.33
N ARG A 8 8.36 -3.62 10.69
CA ARG A 8 9.30 -4.17 9.70
C ARG A 8 9.37 -3.29 8.45
N LEU A 9 8.22 -2.82 7.96
CA LEU A 9 8.13 -1.88 6.84
C LEU A 9 8.87 -0.58 7.16
N TYR A 10 8.68 -0.03 8.36
CA TYR A 10 9.43 1.14 8.83
C TYR A 10 10.94 0.91 8.71
N LYS A 11 11.45 -0.22 9.21
CA LYS A 11 12.88 -0.54 9.14
C LYS A 11 13.36 -0.60 7.69
N TYR A 12 12.64 -1.34 6.85
CA TYR A 12 12.96 -1.47 5.42
C TYR A 12 12.98 -0.11 4.71
N LEU A 13 11.95 0.73 4.89
CA LEU A 13 11.87 2.04 4.27
C LEU A 13 12.95 3.00 4.77
N SER A 14 13.25 2.98 6.07
CA SER A 14 14.30 3.81 6.67
C SER A 14 15.71 3.44 6.22
N GLU A 15 15.91 2.21 5.75
CA GLU A 15 17.17 1.73 5.19
C GLU A 15 17.23 2.01 3.68
N LEU A 16 16.15 1.72 2.94
CA LEU A 16 16.12 1.82 1.48
C LEU A 16 16.07 3.27 0.98
N PHE A 17 15.25 4.12 1.60
CA PHE A 17 14.97 5.47 1.11
C PHE A 17 15.77 6.57 1.82
N ARG A 18 16.75 6.17 2.64
CA ARG A 18 17.57 7.11 3.43
C ARG A 18 18.23 8.19 2.58
N ASP A 19 18.70 7.81 1.39
CA ASP A 19 19.46 8.69 0.50
C ASP A 19 18.62 9.24 -0.67
N VAL A 20 17.36 8.78 -0.78
CA VAL A 20 16.46 9.12 -1.90
C VAL A 20 15.42 10.16 -1.47
N CYS A 21 14.91 10.07 -0.24
CA CYS A 21 13.85 10.94 0.25
C CYS A 21 14.37 11.84 1.37
N SER A 22 14.16 13.16 1.24
CA SER A 22 14.53 14.14 2.27
C SER A 22 13.67 14.03 3.54
N ALA A 23 12.43 13.55 3.42
CA ALA A 23 11.55 13.27 4.55
C ALA A 23 10.51 12.20 4.17
N ILE A 24 10.28 11.24 5.08
CA ILE A 24 9.22 10.23 4.92
C ILE A 24 8.15 10.51 5.96
N HIS A 25 6.88 10.51 5.55
CA HIS A 25 5.74 10.68 6.45
C HIS A 25 4.92 9.40 6.52
N LEU A 26 4.71 8.86 7.72
CA LEU A 26 3.86 7.69 7.94
C LEU A 26 2.64 8.08 8.77
N TRP A 27 1.47 7.60 8.37
CA TRP A 27 0.21 7.84 9.08
C TRP A 27 -0.33 6.56 9.69
N SER A 28 -0.84 6.62 10.91
CA SER A 28 -1.54 5.49 11.53
C SER A 28 -2.68 5.93 12.43
N ASN A 29 -3.69 5.09 12.59
CA ASN A 29 -4.77 5.30 13.55
C ASN A 29 -4.40 4.82 14.97
N SER A 30 -3.22 4.20 15.17
CA SER A 30 -2.82 3.71 16.49
C SER A 30 -1.30 3.74 16.71
N GLY A 31 -0.90 4.09 17.92
CA GLY A 31 0.50 4.11 18.37
C GLY A 31 1.13 2.74 18.63
N ILE A 32 0.38 1.64 18.45
CA ILE A 32 0.82 0.29 18.81
C ILE A 32 2.10 -0.14 18.08
N VAL A 33 2.30 0.33 16.85
CA VAL A 33 3.50 0.09 16.04
C VAL A 33 4.77 0.62 16.70
N LEU A 34 4.69 1.72 17.45
CA LEU A 34 5.84 2.34 18.11
C LEU A 34 6.42 1.46 19.23
N TYR A 35 5.63 0.54 19.81
CA TYR A 35 6.15 -0.42 20.79
C TYR A 35 7.12 -1.43 20.18
N TRP A 36 7.00 -1.68 18.87
CA TRP A 36 7.82 -2.63 18.12
C TRP A 36 9.05 -1.97 17.49
N ILE A 37 9.14 -0.64 17.53
CA ILE A 37 10.29 0.13 17.06
C ILE A 37 11.20 0.43 18.26
N PRO A 38 12.49 0.07 18.23
CA PRO A 38 13.40 0.28 19.35
C PRO A 38 13.41 1.73 19.87
N GLN A 39 13.49 2.71 18.96
CA GLN A 39 13.44 4.14 19.29
C GLN A 39 12.02 4.61 19.69
N GLY A 40 10.97 3.93 19.21
CA GLY A 40 9.56 4.29 19.45
C GLY A 40 9.06 4.03 20.87
N ARG A 41 9.64 3.06 21.59
CA ARG A 41 9.20 2.66 22.95
C ARG A 41 9.28 3.77 23.99
N GLN A 42 10.30 4.63 23.90
CA GLN A 42 10.43 5.76 24.84
C GLN A 42 9.48 6.91 24.48
N LEU A 43 9.20 7.08 23.19
CA LEU A 43 8.35 8.14 22.66
C LEU A 43 6.89 7.90 23.01
N ILE A 44 6.39 6.67 22.84
CA ILE A 44 4.99 6.34 23.18
C ILE A 44 4.68 6.52 24.67
N ARG A 45 5.65 6.26 25.57
CA ARG A 45 5.50 6.51 27.01
C ARG A 45 5.38 7.99 27.36
N LYS A 46 6.08 8.86 26.62
CA LYS A 46 5.97 10.33 26.79
C LYS A 46 4.63 10.84 26.27
N ILE A 47 4.19 10.34 25.13
CA ILE A 47 2.91 10.68 24.49
C ILE A 47 1.74 10.32 25.40
N ASN A 48 1.70 9.09 25.91
CA ASN A 48 0.60 8.63 26.75
C ASN A 48 0.50 9.36 28.10
N ARG A 49 1.54 10.11 28.52
CA ARG A 49 1.49 10.95 29.74
C ARG A 49 0.87 12.32 29.52
N CYS A 50 0.75 12.80 28.27
CA CYS A 50 0.19 14.11 27.97
C CYS A 50 -1.08 13.96 27.10
N LEU A 51 -2.25 13.92 27.74
CA LEU A 51 -3.55 13.90 27.04
C LEU A 51 -3.79 15.15 26.17
N ALA A 52 -3.19 16.29 26.54
CA ALA A 52 -3.28 17.55 25.80
C ALA A 52 -2.42 17.56 24.51
N CYS A 53 -1.44 16.66 24.39
CA CYS A 53 -0.49 16.61 23.28
C CYS A 53 -0.99 15.70 22.13
N LYS A 54 -2.31 15.56 21.92
CA LYS A 54 -2.86 14.67 20.88
C LYS A 54 -2.57 15.12 19.44
N GLU A 55 -1.89 16.23 19.22
CA GLU A 55 -1.17 16.49 17.96
C GLU A 55 0.16 15.73 17.94
N THR A 56 0.09 14.40 17.86
CA THR A 56 1.23 13.52 18.18
C THR A 56 2.04 13.17 16.95
N LEU A 57 2.77 14.16 16.44
CA LEU A 57 3.88 13.91 15.52
C LEU A 57 5.05 13.27 16.26
N VAL A 58 5.56 12.14 15.75
CA VAL A 58 6.72 11.44 16.31
C VAL A 58 7.81 11.38 15.26
N LYS A 59 8.96 11.98 15.53
CA LYS A 59 10.12 11.93 14.62
C LYS A 59 11.03 10.76 14.99
N LEU A 60 11.35 9.94 13.99
CA LEU A 60 12.17 8.74 14.05
C LEU A 60 13.11 8.75 12.84
N GLU A 61 14.39 9.11 13.04
CA GLU A 61 15.48 9.01 12.02
C GLU A 61 15.02 9.19 10.55
N GLY A 62 14.66 10.42 10.16
CA GLY A 62 14.22 10.74 8.78
C GLY A 62 12.73 10.47 8.48
N ILE A 63 12.04 9.78 9.38
CA ILE A 63 10.61 9.45 9.28
C ILE A 63 9.82 10.26 10.32
N THR A 64 8.80 10.97 9.86
CA THR A 64 7.82 11.64 10.73
C THR A 64 6.54 10.83 10.75
N TRP A 65 6.27 10.20 11.88
CA TRP A 65 5.03 9.49 12.15
C TRP A 65 3.93 10.46 12.58
N LYS A 66 2.74 10.31 12.01
CA LYS A 66 1.54 11.11 12.28
C LYS A 66 0.41 10.18 12.72
N PHE A 67 -0.37 10.61 13.71
CA PHE A 67 -1.56 9.87 14.13
C PHE A 67 -2.83 10.54 13.63
N ILE A 68 -3.80 9.71 13.25
CA ILE A 68 -5.15 10.17 12.94
C ILE A 68 -5.78 10.69 14.24
N VAL A 69 -6.45 11.83 14.15
CA VAL A 69 -7.16 12.43 15.28
C VAL A 69 -8.21 11.45 15.82
N GLU A 70 -8.21 11.25 17.14
CA GLU A 70 -9.21 10.41 17.78
C GLU A 70 -10.62 10.98 17.52
N LEU A 71 -11.60 10.09 17.34
CA LEU A 71 -12.98 10.45 17.01
C LEU A 71 -13.16 11.12 15.62
N ALA A 72 -12.13 11.10 14.77
CA ALA A 72 -12.20 11.58 13.39
C ALA A 72 -12.09 10.44 12.36
N PRO A 73 -13.03 9.45 12.33
CA PRO A 73 -12.95 8.28 11.47
C PRO A 73 -12.91 8.63 9.97
N TRP A 74 -13.45 9.78 9.58
CA TRP A 74 -13.45 10.23 8.18
C TRP A 74 -12.04 10.45 7.61
N TRP A 75 -11.04 10.75 8.45
CA TRP A 75 -9.63 10.86 8.02
C TRP A 75 -9.07 9.51 7.55
N GLY A 76 -9.60 8.40 8.07
CA GLY A 76 -9.24 7.05 7.64
C GLY A 76 -9.98 6.58 6.39
N GLY A 77 -11.08 7.25 6.02
CA GLY A 77 -12.01 6.77 5.00
C GLY A 77 -11.40 6.61 3.60
N PHE A 78 -10.42 7.46 3.25
CA PHE A 78 -9.67 7.31 2.00
C PHE A 78 -8.90 5.99 1.95
N TYR A 79 -8.13 5.68 2.99
CA TYR A 79 -7.36 4.43 3.07
C TYR A 79 -8.26 3.20 3.12
N GLU A 80 -9.40 3.28 3.82
CA GLU A 80 -10.39 2.20 3.85
C GLU A 80 -10.99 1.93 2.48
N ARG A 81 -11.28 2.99 1.72
CA ARG A 81 -11.79 2.88 0.34
C ARG A 81 -10.74 2.29 -0.59
N LEU A 82 -9.48 2.74 -0.50
CA LEU A 82 -8.37 2.17 -1.27
C LEU A 82 -8.18 0.68 -0.96
N MET A 83 -8.20 0.31 0.32
CA MET A 83 -8.10 -1.10 0.75
C MET A 83 -9.29 -1.93 0.29
N ARG A 84 -10.46 -1.33 0.09
CA ARG A 84 -11.62 -2.01 -0.50
C ARG A 84 -11.36 -2.36 -1.96
N SER A 85 -10.86 -1.43 -2.76
CA SER A 85 -10.49 -1.67 -4.17
C SER A 85 -9.47 -2.80 -4.34
N PHE A 86 -8.63 -3.03 -3.33
CA PHE A 86 -7.71 -4.17 -3.29
C PHE A 86 -8.38 -5.48 -2.84
N LYS A 87 -9.16 -5.44 -1.75
CA LYS A 87 -9.74 -6.64 -1.13
C LYS A 87 -10.86 -7.27 -1.95
N GLU A 88 -11.63 -6.46 -2.67
CA GLU A 88 -12.73 -6.94 -3.50
C GLU A 88 -12.28 -7.89 -4.63
N PRO A 89 -11.35 -7.52 -5.52
CA PRO A 89 -10.85 -8.43 -6.54
C PRO A 89 -10.13 -9.63 -5.91
N LEU A 90 -9.37 -9.43 -4.83
CA LEU A 90 -8.70 -10.52 -4.12
C LEU A 90 -9.71 -11.58 -3.62
N ARG A 91 -10.82 -11.15 -3.00
CA ARG A 91 -11.88 -12.07 -2.55
C ARG A 91 -12.57 -12.78 -3.71
N LYS A 92 -12.79 -12.08 -4.83
CA LYS A 92 -13.39 -12.67 -6.04
C LYS A 92 -12.48 -13.74 -6.67
N ILE A 93 -11.17 -13.48 -6.73
CA ILE A 93 -10.18 -14.40 -7.31
C ILE A 93 -9.97 -15.61 -6.40
N ILE A 94 -9.80 -15.40 -5.09
CA ILE A 94 -9.59 -16.50 -4.13
C ILE A 94 -10.83 -17.37 -4.00
N GLY A 95 -12.02 -16.77 -3.88
CA GLY A 95 -13.27 -17.49 -3.66
C GLY A 95 -13.19 -18.40 -2.42
N ARG A 96 -13.29 -19.72 -2.64
CA ARG A 96 -13.15 -20.77 -1.61
C ARG A 96 -11.83 -21.55 -1.70
N CYS A 97 -10.91 -21.12 -2.56
CA CYS A 97 -9.67 -21.83 -2.85
C CYS A 97 -8.56 -21.51 -1.83
N HIS A 98 -7.66 -22.47 -1.61
CA HIS A 98 -6.45 -22.26 -0.82
C HIS A 98 -5.26 -22.12 -1.77
N LEU A 99 -4.65 -20.93 -1.75
CA LEU A 99 -3.51 -20.60 -2.59
C LEU A 99 -2.19 -20.89 -1.86
N LYS A 100 -1.18 -21.28 -2.62
CA LYS A 100 0.22 -21.29 -2.16
C LYS A 100 0.73 -19.84 -2.05
N PHE A 101 1.84 -19.69 -1.35
CA PHE A 101 2.51 -18.39 -1.21
C PHE A 101 2.82 -17.74 -2.57
N GLU A 102 3.38 -18.50 -3.50
CA GLU A 102 3.75 -18.01 -4.84
C GLU A 102 2.53 -17.54 -5.64
N GLU A 103 1.45 -18.33 -5.63
CA GLU A 103 0.20 -17.98 -6.31
C GLU A 103 -0.44 -16.73 -5.71
N THR A 104 -0.36 -16.58 -4.39
CA THR A 104 -0.84 -15.38 -3.69
C THR A 104 -0.01 -14.16 -4.10
N MET A 105 1.32 -14.28 -4.15
CA MET A 105 2.19 -13.19 -4.58
C MET A 105 1.88 -12.73 -6.01
N THR A 106 1.69 -13.66 -6.94
CA THR A 106 1.31 -13.32 -8.33
C THR A 106 -0.02 -12.58 -8.37
N ILE A 107 -1.06 -13.08 -7.68
CA ILE A 107 -2.38 -12.44 -7.66
C ILE A 107 -2.31 -11.04 -7.03
N LEU A 108 -1.54 -10.86 -5.95
CA LEU A 108 -1.37 -9.54 -5.34
C LEU A 108 -0.68 -8.55 -6.29
N ALA A 109 0.35 -9.00 -7.03
CA ALA A 109 1.03 -8.19 -8.03
C ALA A 109 0.11 -7.83 -9.22
N GLU A 110 -0.72 -8.76 -9.67
CA GLU A 110 -1.73 -8.50 -10.72
C GLU A 110 -2.75 -7.45 -10.27
N ILE A 111 -3.25 -7.55 -9.03
CA ILE A 111 -4.19 -6.57 -8.46
C ILE A 111 -3.52 -5.20 -8.32
N GLU A 112 -2.28 -5.16 -7.81
CA GLU A 112 -1.50 -3.92 -7.69
C GLU A 112 -1.35 -3.24 -9.06
N ASN A 113 -0.98 -4.01 -10.09
CA ASN A 113 -0.83 -3.50 -11.45
C ASN A 113 -2.14 -2.88 -11.98
N VAL A 114 -3.26 -3.58 -11.80
CA VAL A 114 -4.58 -3.07 -12.23
C VAL A 114 -4.95 -1.76 -11.52
N LEU A 115 -4.73 -1.68 -10.20
CA LEU A 115 -5.02 -0.46 -9.44
C LEU A 115 -4.11 0.70 -9.86
N ASN A 116 -2.85 0.43 -10.16
CA ASN A 116 -1.89 1.46 -10.56
C ASN A 116 -2.11 1.97 -11.99
N HIS A 117 -2.75 1.18 -12.87
CA HIS A 117 -3.11 1.60 -14.22
C HIS A 117 -4.56 2.09 -14.36
N GLN A 118 -5.31 2.17 -13.26
CA GLN A 118 -6.66 2.72 -13.30
C GLN A 118 -6.59 4.23 -13.64
N PRO A 119 -7.31 4.71 -14.67
CA PRO A 119 -7.30 6.12 -15.05
C PRO A 119 -7.91 6.99 -13.94
N LEU A 120 -7.21 8.09 -13.62
CA LEU A 120 -7.65 9.13 -12.68
C LEU A 120 -8.36 10.28 -13.41
N THR A 121 -8.03 10.49 -14.68
CA THR A 121 -8.67 11.48 -15.56
C THR A 121 -9.58 10.79 -16.57
N SER A 122 -10.55 11.55 -17.09
CA SER A 122 -11.44 11.06 -18.13
C SER A 122 -10.64 10.63 -19.36
N ASP A 123 -11.01 9.48 -19.92
CA ASP A 123 -10.50 9.00 -21.21
C ASP A 123 -11.36 9.61 -22.34
N GLU A 124 -11.35 10.94 -22.43
CA GLU A 124 -12.01 11.65 -23.52
C GLU A 124 -11.09 11.68 -24.74
N LYS A 125 -11.66 11.43 -25.92
CA LYS A 125 -10.93 11.28 -27.19
C LYS A 125 -10.07 12.49 -27.61
N SER A 126 -10.18 13.61 -26.89
CA SER A 126 -9.48 14.87 -27.15
C SER A 126 -8.30 15.11 -26.20
N ASP A 127 -8.19 14.36 -25.11
CA ASP A 127 -7.17 14.58 -24.08
C ASP A 127 -5.89 13.76 -24.33
N PRO A 128 -4.73 14.20 -23.82
CA PRO A 128 -3.55 13.33 -23.74
C PRO A 128 -3.86 12.08 -22.91
N GLU A 129 -3.07 11.03 -23.11
CA GLU A 129 -3.18 9.73 -22.41
C GLU A 129 -3.60 9.90 -20.93
N PRO A 130 -4.62 9.16 -20.45
CA PRO A 130 -5.20 9.40 -19.15
C PRO A 130 -4.17 9.21 -18.04
N LEU A 131 -4.13 10.15 -17.09
CA LEU A 131 -3.23 10.06 -15.95
C LEU A 131 -3.61 8.89 -15.06
N THR A 132 -2.66 8.02 -14.76
CA THR A 132 -2.79 6.87 -13.86
C THR A 132 -1.87 7.03 -12.65
N PRO A 133 -2.13 6.37 -11.52
CA PRO A 133 -1.20 6.33 -10.39
C PRO A 133 0.23 5.91 -10.80
N ALA A 134 0.36 4.97 -11.75
CA ALA A 134 1.65 4.52 -12.26
C ALA A 134 2.49 5.66 -12.85
N ASN A 135 1.88 6.66 -13.49
CA ASN A 135 2.61 7.82 -14.03
C ASN A 135 3.34 8.61 -12.94
N PHE A 136 2.84 8.59 -11.69
CA PHE A 136 3.50 9.24 -10.55
C PHE A 136 4.54 8.35 -9.87
N LEU A 137 4.34 7.03 -9.89
CA LEU A 137 5.24 6.07 -9.22
C LEU A 137 6.45 5.69 -10.08
N LEU A 138 6.28 5.64 -11.40
CA LEU A 138 7.28 5.17 -12.37
C LEU A 138 7.73 6.31 -13.29
N VAL A 139 8.14 7.43 -12.68
CA VAL A 139 8.56 8.63 -13.44
C VAL A 139 9.68 8.28 -14.43
N GLY A 140 9.40 8.45 -15.73
CA GLY A 140 10.36 8.19 -16.82
C GLY A 140 10.35 6.76 -17.38
N HIS A 141 9.56 5.85 -16.81
CA HIS A 141 9.34 4.52 -17.39
C HIS A 141 8.09 4.54 -18.27
N LYS A 142 8.21 4.06 -19.52
CA LYS A 142 7.02 3.74 -20.32
C LYS A 142 6.39 2.48 -19.74
N ASN A 143 5.07 2.52 -19.58
CA ASN A 143 4.29 1.41 -19.05
C ASN A 143 4.19 0.29 -20.09
N ASP A 144 5.26 -0.50 -20.24
CA ASP A 144 5.32 -1.62 -21.20
C ASP A 144 4.69 -2.91 -20.63
N TYR A 145 4.02 -2.87 -19.47
CA TYR A 145 3.35 -4.04 -18.90
C TYR A 145 2.15 -4.43 -19.76
N SER A 146 2.30 -5.54 -20.49
CA SER A 146 1.26 -6.15 -21.32
C SER A 146 -0.01 -6.40 -20.50
N PHE A 147 -1.03 -5.61 -20.78
CA PHE A 147 -2.34 -5.72 -20.16
C PHE A 147 -3.11 -6.87 -20.84
N ASN A 148 -3.18 -8.02 -20.20
CA ASN A 148 -4.12 -9.08 -20.59
C ASN A 148 -5.10 -9.42 -19.46
N PHE A 149 -5.70 -8.37 -18.89
CA PHE A 149 -6.84 -8.50 -17.98
C PHE A 149 -8.02 -9.22 -18.65
N SER A 150 -8.17 -9.05 -19.97
CA SER A 150 -9.15 -9.77 -20.78
C SER A 150 -8.91 -11.28 -20.80
N GLU A 151 -7.64 -11.73 -20.83
CA GLU A 151 -7.33 -13.17 -20.72
C GLU A 151 -7.61 -13.72 -19.31
N LEU A 152 -7.50 -12.90 -18.25
CA LEU A 152 -7.81 -13.28 -16.87
C LEU A 152 -9.30 -13.51 -16.63
N LEU A 153 -10.16 -12.71 -17.28
CA LEU A 153 -11.62 -12.85 -17.17
C LEU A 153 -12.16 -13.93 -18.11
N ASN A 154 -11.53 -14.13 -19.27
CA ASN A 154 -12.03 -15.04 -20.30
C ASN A 154 -11.52 -16.48 -20.17
N ASN A 155 -10.34 -16.70 -19.57
CA ASN A 155 -9.86 -18.05 -19.30
C ASN A 155 -10.19 -18.44 -17.86
N SER A 156 -10.77 -19.62 -17.68
CA SER A 156 -10.86 -20.26 -16.37
C SER A 156 -9.45 -20.35 -15.78
N ILE A 157 -9.17 -19.54 -14.75
CA ILE A 157 -7.85 -19.44 -14.12
C ILE A 157 -7.44 -20.84 -13.64
N THR A 158 -6.53 -21.48 -14.37
CA THR A 158 -5.94 -22.76 -13.97
C THR A 158 -4.71 -22.48 -13.11
N ARG A 159 -4.45 -23.35 -12.14
CA ARG A 159 -3.31 -23.23 -11.21
C ARG A 159 -1.96 -23.06 -11.93
N GLU A 160 -1.80 -23.70 -13.08
CA GLU A 160 -0.59 -23.63 -13.91
C GLU A 160 -0.42 -22.27 -14.61
N SER A 161 -1.52 -21.57 -14.90
CA SER A 161 -1.46 -20.24 -15.53
C SER A 161 -0.88 -19.17 -14.60
N LEU A 162 -1.05 -19.32 -13.26
CA LEU A 162 -0.50 -18.40 -12.26
C LEU A 162 1.02 -18.51 -12.08
N LEU A 163 1.59 -19.70 -12.30
CA LEU A 163 3.04 -19.92 -12.16
C LEU A 163 3.83 -19.44 -13.39
N LYS A 164 3.23 -19.50 -14.59
CA LYS A 164 3.86 -19.08 -15.85
C LYS A 164 4.06 -17.56 -15.96
N ARG A 165 3.27 -16.77 -15.22
CA ARG A 165 3.26 -15.30 -15.29
C ARG A 165 4.32 -14.61 -14.43
N LYS A 166 5.21 -15.38 -13.78
CA LYS A 166 6.31 -14.89 -12.94
C LYS A 166 7.42 -14.15 -13.71
N TYR A 167 7.40 -14.19 -15.05
CA TYR A 167 8.52 -13.79 -15.92
C TYR A 167 8.24 -12.56 -16.81
N TYR A 168 7.35 -11.67 -16.38
CA TYR A 168 7.20 -10.34 -16.98
C TYR A 168 7.59 -9.26 -15.98
#